data_AF-A0A837HLT9-F1
#
_entry.id   AF-A0A837HLT9-F1
#
_cell.length_a   1.000
_cell.length_b   1.000
_cell.length_c   1.000
_cell.angle_alpha   90.00
_cell.angle_beta   90.00
_cell.angle_gamma   90.00
#
_symmetry.space_group_name_H-M   'P 1'
#
loop_
_entity.id
_entity.type
_entity.pdbx_description
1 polymer ?
#
loop_
_entity_poly.entity_id
_entity_poly.type
_entity_poly.pdbx_seq_one_letter_code
_entity_poly.pdbx_strand_id
1 'polypeptide(L)' 'MIYFENPKDKSLNFTIENHSLSTNFHWEILADKDSVTQGNSVITNGAKKTIPVSSDGITNKKITVIITSDGNTKEIYKSL' A
#
# COMPACT_ATOMS: atom_id res chain seq x y z
N MET A 1 5.71 -9.57 1.53
CA MET A 1 6.45 -8.52 0.80
C MET A 1 5.49 -7.42 0.41
N ILE A 2 5.93 -6.17 0.29
CA ILE A 2 5.08 -5.06 -0.18
C ILE A 2 5.87 -4.27 -1.22
N TYR A 3 5.24 -3.93 -2.35
CA TYR A 3 5.89 -3.20 -3.45
C TYR A 3 4.87 -2.49 -4.35
N PHE A 4 5.29 -1.43 -5.03
CA PHE A 4 4.49 -0.82 -6.11
C PHE A 4 4.48 -1.74 -7.33
N GLU A 5 3.31 -1.89 -7.96
CA GLU A 5 3.12 -2.76 -9.11
C GLU A 5 3.99 -2.33 -10.29
N ASN A 6 4.09 -1.02 -10.51
CA ASN A 6 5.00 -0.42 -11.48
C ASN A 6 5.79 0.72 -10.83
N PRO A 7 7.10 0.57 -10.57
CA PRO A 7 7.89 1.62 -9.94
C PRO A 7 8.21 2.80 -10.87
N LYS A 8 8.06 2.64 -12.19
CA LYS A 8 8.50 3.64 -13.19
C LYS A 8 7.40 4.58 -13.67
N ASP A 9 6.13 4.21 -13.52
CA ASP A 9 5.01 5.05 -13.92
C ASP A 9 4.45 5.86 -12.75
N LYS A 10 3.34 6.57 -12.97
CA LYS A 10 2.64 7.33 -11.92
C LYS A 10 1.58 6.51 -11.16
N SER A 11 1.40 5.23 -11.49
CA SER A 11 0.43 4.37 -10.80
C SER A 11 0.84 4.21 -9.34
N LEU A 12 -0.15 4.29 -8.45
CA LEU A 12 0.04 4.05 -7.02
C LEU A 12 -0.43 2.65 -6.62
N ASN A 13 -0.80 1.82 -7.59
CA ASN A 13 -1.14 0.42 -7.33
C ASN A 13 0.03 -0.27 -6.63
N PHE A 14 -0.28 -1.00 -5.58
CA PHE A 14 0.72 -1.75 -4.81
C PHE A 14 0.21 -3.15 -4.49
N THR A 15 1.15 -4.06 -4.32
CA THR A 15 0.87 -5.46 -4.00
C THR A 15 1.36 -5.78 -2.60
N ILE A 16 0.50 -6.47 -1.84
CA ILE A 16 0.83 -7.08 -0.56
C ILE A 16 0.89 -8.59 -0.77
N GLU A 17 2.06 -9.18 -0.55
CA GLU A 17 2.25 -10.63 -0.48
C GLU A 17 2.32 -11.06 0.98
N ASN A 18 1.38 -11.91 1.39
CA ASN A 18 1.31 -12.37 2.75
C ASN A 18 2.14 -13.65 2.96
N HIS A 19 3.17 -13.53 3.78
CA HIS A 19 3.99 -14.66 4.23
C HIS A 19 3.87 -14.89 5.74
N SER A 20 2.93 -14.22 6.42
CA SER A 20 2.63 -14.37 7.84
C SER A 20 1.32 -15.16 8.06
N LEU A 21 0.99 -15.43 9.33
CA LEU A 21 -0.29 -16.03 9.71
C LEU A 21 -1.44 -15.01 9.80
N SER A 22 -1.10 -13.72 9.82
CA SER A 22 -2.04 -12.60 9.85
C SER A 22 -2.89 -12.59 8.58
N THR A 23 -4.20 -12.45 8.70
CA THR A 23 -5.08 -12.41 7.51
C THR A 23 -5.63 -11.03 7.23
N ASN A 24 -5.64 -10.14 8.22
CA ASN A 24 -6.21 -8.80 8.12
C ASN A 24 -5.10 -7.76 7.96
N PHE A 25 -5.18 -7.00 6.88
CA PHE A 25 -4.23 -5.95 6.55
C PHE A 25 -4.97 -4.63 6.42
N HIS A 26 -4.64 -3.69 7.28
CA HIS A 26 -5.02 -2.29 7.10
C HIS A 26 -3.96 -1.61 6.24
N TRP A 27 -4.39 -0.80 5.29
CA TRP A 27 -3.49 -0.04 4.43
C TRP A 27 -3.93 1.42 4.38
N GLU A 28 -2.95 2.31 4.34
CA GLU A 28 -3.13 3.76 4.24
C GLU A 28 -2.15 4.34 3.23
N ILE A 29 -2.59 5.34 2.47
CA ILE A 29 -1.78 6.10 1.52
C ILE A 29 -1.71 7.54 1.99
N LEU A 30 -0.48 7.98 2.24
CA LEU A 30 -0.18 9.36 2.57
C LEU A 30 0.44 10.06 1.36
N ALA A 31 -0.05 11.25 1.07
CA ALA A 31 0.58 12.20 0.16
C ALA A 31 1.27 13.27 1.01
N ASP A 32 2.60 13.26 0.99
CA ASP A 32 3.46 13.92 1.99
C ASP A 32 3.15 13.46 3.43
N LYS A 33 2.21 14.13 4.11
CA LYS A 33 1.77 13.82 5.49
C LYS A 33 0.25 13.64 5.61
N ASP A 34 -0.49 13.94 4.56
CA ASP A 34 -1.94 13.92 4.59
C ASP A 34 -2.45 12.56 4.12
N SER A 35 -3.36 11.98 4.90
CA SER A 35 -4.04 10.74 4.53
C SER A 35 -4.97 11.00 3.35
N VAL A 36 -4.72 10.32 2.23
CA VAL A 36 -5.52 10.46 1.01
C VAL A 36 -6.60 9.39 0.96
N THR A 37 -6.21 8.15 1.23
CA THR A 37 -7.11 7.01 1.17
C THR A 37 -6.57 5.86 2.01
N GLN A 38 -7.48 5.02 2.48
CA GLN A 38 -7.17 3.87 3.32
C GLN A 38 -8.20 2.78 3.11
N GLY A 39 -7.89 1.57 3.58
CA GLY A 39 -8.84 0.48 3.56
C GLY A 39 -8.32 -0.76 4.25
N ASN A 40 -9.11 -1.82 4.15
CA ASN A 40 -8.77 -3.12 4.71
C ASN A 40 -8.76 -4.16 3.60
N SER A 41 -7.88 -5.14 3.72
CA SER A 41 -7.83 -6.30 2.85
C SER A 41 -7.61 -7.57 3.65
N VAL A 42 -8.41 -8.58 3.34
CA VAL A 42 -8.17 -9.96 3.78
C VAL A 42 -7.25 -10.62 2.77
N ILE A 43 -6.10 -11.11 3.22
CA ILE A 43 -5.09 -11.79 2.41
C ILE A 43 -4.63 -13.01 3.17
N THR A 44 -4.92 -14.21 2.67
CA THR A 44 -4.54 -15.47 3.32
C THR A 44 -3.03 -15.72 3.23
N ASN A 45 -2.49 -16.55 4.13
CA ASN A 45 -1.08 -16.96 4.07
C ASN A 45 -0.72 -17.54 2.69
N GLY A 46 0.41 -17.12 2.13
CA GLY A 46 0.91 -17.51 0.82
C GLY A 46 0.24 -16.79 -0.36
N ALA A 47 -0.82 -16.02 -0.12
CA ALA A 47 -1.51 -15.27 -1.17
C ALA A 47 -0.91 -13.88 -1.37
N LYS A 48 -1.21 -13.28 -2.52
CA LYS A 48 -0.94 -11.88 -2.81
C LYS A 48 -2.18 -11.17 -3.28
N LYS A 49 -2.25 -9.87 -3.00
CA LYS A 49 -3.34 -9.00 -3.46
C LYS A 49 -2.78 -7.66 -3.92
N THR A 50 -3.16 -7.26 -5.14
CA THR A 50 -2.91 -5.92 -5.66
C THR A 50 -4.07 -5.02 -5.26
N ILE A 51 -3.73 -3.87 -4.67
CA ILE A 51 -4.67 -2.83 -4.30
C ILE A 51 -4.67 -1.79 -5.41
N PRO A 52 -5.80 -1.63 -6.15
CA PRO A 52 -5.92 -0.55 -7.11
C PRO A 52 -6.09 0.78 -6.37
N VAL A 53 -5.35 1.79 -6.80
CA VAL A 53 -5.37 3.13 -6.21
C VAL A 53 -5.57 4.14 -7.32
N SER A 54 -6.63 4.95 -7.22
CA SER A 54 -6.75 6.10 -8.11
C SER A 54 -5.73 7.16 -7.72
N SER A 55 -4.92 7.59 -8.69
CA SER A 55 -4.00 8.71 -8.53
C SER A 55 -4.64 10.07 -8.82
N ASP A 56 -5.93 10.11 -9.16
CA ASP A 56 -6.61 11.33 -9.54
C ASP A 56 -6.64 12.33 -8.37
N GLY A 57 -6.15 13.55 -8.63
CA GLY A 57 -6.07 14.60 -7.62
C GLY A 57 -4.88 14.49 -6.66
N ILE A 58 -4.06 13.44 -6.74
CA ILE A 58 -2.83 13.30 -5.96
C ILE A 58 -1.68 13.95 -6.72
N THR A 59 -1.34 15.19 -6.36
CA THR A 59 -0.28 15.98 -7.04
C THR A 59 1.05 15.96 -6.29
N ASN A 60 1.10 15.33 -5.12
CA ASN A 60 2.26 15.37 -4.23
C ASN A 60 3.42 14.55 -4.77
N LYS A 61 4.64 15.03 -4.48
CA LYS A 61 5.88 14.41 -4.98
C LYS A 61 6.29 13.18 -4.19
N LYS A 62 5.80 13.01 -2.95
CA LYS A 62 6.15 11.89 -2.08
C LYS A 62 4.88 11.15 -1.66
N ILE A 63 4.84 9.88 -2.01
CA ILE A 63 3.79 8.95 -1.60
C ILE A 63 4.38 7.96 -0.61
N THR A 64 3.67 7.73 0.49
CA THR A 64 3.96 6.69 1.47
C THR A 64 2.78 5.74 1.53
N VAL A 65 3.02 4.44 1.35
CA VAL A 65 2.02 3.41 1.63
C VAL A 65 2.41 2.73 2.94
N ILE A 66 1.50 2.77 3.90
CA ILE A 66 1.65 2.17 5.23
C ILE A 66 0.74 0.94 5.29
N ILE A 67 1.31 -0.20 5.64
CA ILE A 67 0.57 -1.46 5.84
C ILE A 67 0.73 -1.90 7.29
N THR A 68 -0.39 -2.09 7.98
CA THR A 68 -0.45 -2.53 9.37
C THR A 68 -1.16 -3.88 9.46
N SER A 69 -0.53 -4.85 10.13
CA SER A 69 -1.10 -6.17 10.38
C SER A 69 -0.50 -6.78 11.66
N ASP A 70 -1.35 -7.29 12.55
CA ASP A 70 -0.98 -7.88 13.85
C ASP A 70 0.03 -7.02 14.64
N GLY A 71 -0.22 -5.71 14.70
CA GLY A 71 0.64 -4.75 15.41
C GLY A 71 1.99 -4.45 14.74
N ASN A 72 2.27 -5.05 13.58
CA ASN A 72 3.44 -4.76 12.77
C ASN A 72 3.10 -3.77 11.66
N THR A 73 4.01 -2.81 11.44
CA THR A 73 3.89 -1.82 10.38
C THR A 73 5.00 -2.02 9.35
N LYS A 74 4.66 -1.86 8.08
CA LYS A 74 5.62 -1.82 6.96
C LYS A 74 5.28 -0.64 6.07
N GLU A 75 6.32 -0.02 5.52
CA GLU A 75 6.18 1.15 4.67
C GLU A 75 6.92 0.96 3.35
N ILE A 76 6.33 1.46 2.26
CA ILE A 76 7.00 1.64 0.98
C ILE A 76 6.77 3.06 0.49
N TYR A 77 7.73 3.59 -0.26
CA TYR A 77 7.73 4.98 -0.70
C TYR A 77 7.88 5.08 -2.20
N LYS A 78 7.20 6.06 -2.80
CA LYS A 78 7.35 6.41 -4.21
C LYS A 78 7.44 7.91 -4.39
N SER A 79 8.33 8.33 -5.27
CA SER A 79 8.38 9.70 -5.76
C SER A 79 7.73 9.78 -7.13
N LEU A 80 6.82 10.74 -7.31
CA LEU A 80 6.08 10.97 -8.55
C LEU A 80 6.72 12.04 -9.44
#